data_AF-A0A831PQZ7-F1
#
_entry.id   AF-A0A831PQZ7-F1
#
_cell.length_a   1.000
_cell.length_b   1.000
_cell.length_c   1.000
_cell.angle_alpha   90.00
_cell.angle_beta   90.00
_cell.angle_gamma   90.00
#
_symmetry.space_group_name_H-M   'P 1'
#
loop_
_entity.id
_entity.type
_entity.pdbx_description
1 polymer ?
#
loop_
_entity_poly.entity_id
_entity_poly.type
_entity_poly.pdbx_seq_one_letter_code
_entity_poly.pdbx_strand_id
1 'polypeptide(L)'
;MYRKLQKIRMKENKKGRRTISEKIAGAERILLQERERLLQMVTSDGIHDFGSARDFLPLVEEDAKYRIRALKLPKRLTAYYLNKLCDIYGPYSEDQPGQNKNYYDNDFYLNV
;
A
#
# COMPACT_ATOMS: atom_id res chain seq x y z
N MET A 1 46.38 -8.65 7.19
CA MET A 1 45.50 -7.79 6.36
C MET A 1 44.09 -8.38 6.10
N TYR A 2 43.87 -9.69 6.25
CA TYR A 2 42.58 -10.35 5.92
C TYR A 2 41.41 -10.18 6.92
N ARG A 3 41.66 -9.80 8.18
CA ARG A 3 40.61 -9.64 9.21
C ARG A 3 39.69 -8.43 9.02
N LYS A 4 40.13 -7.38 8.31
CA LYS A 4 39.32 -6.17 8.07
C LYS A 4 38.23 -6.41 7.01
N LEU A 5 38.49 -7.24 6.00
CA LEU A 5 37.55 -7.52 4.91
C LEU A 5 36.37 -8.39 5.35
N GLN A 6 36.57 -9.33 6.28
CA GLN A 6 35.48 -10.15 6.83
C GLN A 6 34.48 -9.33 7.68
N LYS A 7 34.95 -8.31 8.41
CA LYS A 7 34.08 -7.42 9.20
C LYS A 7 33.23 -6.48 8.33
N ILE A 8 33.72 -6.08 7.15
CA ILE A 8 32.96 -5.26 6.20
C ILE A 8 31.84 -6.12 5.58
N ARG A 9 32.17 -7.33 5.13
CA ARG A 9 31.20 -8.28 4.53
C ARG A 9 30.09 -8.71 5.51
N MET A 10 30.37 -8.80 6.80
CA MET A 10 29.36 -9.07 7.83
C MET A 10 28.50 -7.84 8.21
N LYS A 11 29.02 -6.61 8.07
CA LYS A 11 28.22 -5.39 8.25
C LYS A 11 27.26 -5.15 7.09
N GLU A 12 27.63 -5.54 5.86
CA GLU A 12 26.75 -5.44 4.69
C GLU A 12 25.60 -6.45 4.71
N ASN A 13 25.81 -7.64 5.30
CA ASN A 13 24.76 -8.66 5.38
C ASN A 13 23.61 -8.30 6.34
N LYS A 14 23.80 -7.35 7.27
CA LYS A 14 22.72 -6.80 8.12
C LYS A 14 21.97 -5.64 7.49
N LYS A 15 22.47 -5.05 6.40
CA LYS A 15 21.85 -3.89 5.74
C LYS A 15 20.66 -4.26 4.84
N GLY A 16 20.50 -5.55 4.48
CA GLY A 16 19.54 -6.00 3.47
C GLY A 16 18.27 -6.69 3.99
N ARG A 17 18.19 -7.04 5.28
CA ARG A 17 17.01 -7.71 5.85
C ARG A 17 16.32 -6.80 6.84
N ARG A 18 15.34 -6.04 6.35
CA ARG A 18 14.38 -5.36 7.23
C ARG A 18 13.73 -6.38 8.15
N THR A 19 13.66 -6.06 9.44
CA THR A 19 12.96 -6.91 10.40
C THR A 19 11.46 -6.95 10.07
N ILE A 20 10.74 -7.97 10.55
CA ILE A 20 9.28 -8.03 10.36
C ILE A 20 8.61 -6.79 10.96
N SER A 21 9.10 -6.32 12.11
CA SER A 21 8.63 -5.08 12.76
C SER A 21 8.81 -3.85 11.86
N GLU A 22 9.99 -3.69 11.23
CA GLU A 22 10.24 -2.58 10.30
C GLU A 22 9.34 -2.63 9.05
N LYS A 23 9.02 -3.84 8.58
CA LYS A 23 8.08 -4.02 7.46
C LYS A 23 6.65 -3.67 7.86
N ILE A 24 6.23 -4.05 9.07
CA ILE A 24 4.92 -3.69 9.64
C ILE A 24 4.81 -2.18 9.77
N ALA A 25 5.81 -1.52 10.37
CA ALA A 25 5.85 -0.06 10.47
C ALA A 25 5.85 0.62 9.08
N GLY A 26 6.49 0.00 8.09
CA GLY A 26 6.42 0.43 6.69
C GLY A 26 5.01 0.35 6.10
N ALA A 27 4.28 -0.74 6.37
CA ALA A 27 2.91 -0.92 5.91
C ALA A 27 1.95 0.09 6.57
N GLU A 28 2.08 0.31 7.88
CA GLU A 28 1.30 1.31 8.61
C GLU A 28 1.53 2.72 8.08
N ARG A 29 2.79 3.06 7.77
CA ARG A 29 3.13 4.35 7.16
C ARG A 29 2.47 4.51 5.78
N ILE A 30 2.44 3.46 4.96
CA ILE A 30 1.76 3.50 3.66
C ILE A 30 0.25 3.76 3.87
N LEU A 31 -0.40 3.07 4.81
CA LEU A 31 -1.83 3.31 5.10
C LEU A 31 -2.10 4.75 5.54
N LEU A 32 -1.25 5.32 6.39
CA LEU A 32 -1.40 6.71 6.84
C LEU A 32 -1.23 7.70 5.67
N GLN A 33 -0.21 7.50 4.85
CA GLN A 33 0.03 8.34 3.67
C GLN A 33 -1.14 8.28 2.69
N GLU A 34 -1.70 7.10 2.43
CA GLU A 34 -2.85 6.98 1.54
C GLU A 34 -4.10 7.65 2.09
N ARG A 35 -4.34 7.61 3.41
CA ARG A 35 -5.45 8.36 4.04
C ARG A 35 -5.30 9.85 3.86
N GLU A 36 -4.11 10.39 4.09
CA GLU A 36 -3.83 11.82 3.92
C GLU A 36 -3.97 12.23 2.45
N ARG A 37 -3.41 11.43 1.54
CA ARG A 37 -3.49 11.68 0.10
C ARG A 37 -4.93 11.63 -0.41
N LEU A 38 -5.70 10.64 0.01
CA LEU A 38 -7.11 10.51 -0.32
C LEU A 38 -7.90 11.72 0.20
N LEU A 39 -7.67 12.13 1.45
CA LEU A 39 -8.31 13.33 2.00
C LEU A 39 -8.01 14.55 1.14
N GLN A 40 -6.74 14.77 0.78
CA GLN A 40 -6.35 15.88 -0.11
C GLN A 40 -7.04 15.82 -1.48
N MET A 41 -7.11 14.64 -2.10
CA MET A 41 -7.77 14.45 -3.41
C MET A 41 -9.29 14.64 -3.34
N VAL A 42 -9.89 14.33 -2.19
CA VAL A 42 -11.33 14.49 -1.96
C VAL A 42 -11.70 15.92 -1.59
N THR A 43 -10.85 16.63 -0.85
CA THR A 43 -11.09 18.01 -0.38
C THR A 43 -10.47 19.08 -1.26
N SER A 44 -9.67 18.74 -2.28
CA SER A 44 -9.18 19.71 -3.24
C SER A 44 -10.35 20.18 -4.11
N ASP A 45 -10.90 21.35 -3.81
CA ASP A 45 -11.98 22.01 -4.55
C ASP A 45 -11.51 22.47 -5.94
N GLY A 46 -11.16 21.55 -6.84
CA GLY A 46 -11.20 21.72 -8.30
C GLY A 46 -10.64 23.00 -8.94
N ILE A 47 -9.66 23.71 -8.35
CA ILE A 47 -9.15 24.98 -8.91
C ILE A 47 -8.26 24.76 -10.17
N HIS A 48 -8.01 23.52 -10.60
CA HIS A 48 -7.10 23.23 -11.70
C HIS A 48 -7.77 22.43 -12.83
N ASP A 49 -7.83 23.08 -14.00
CA ASP A 49 -8.55 22.79 -15.25
C ASP A 49 -8.26 21.47 -15.99
N PHE A 50 -7.69 20.44 -15.35
CA PHE A 50 -7.37 19.18 -16.04
C PHE A 50 -7.56 17.97 -15.14
N GLY A 51 -8.71 17.30 -15.25
CA GLY A 51 -9.06 16.07 -14.54
C GLY A 51 -9.26 16.27 -13.04
N SER A 52 -10.30 15.68 -12.47
CA SER A 52 -10.38 15.63 -11.01
C SER A 52 -9.23 14.76 -10.51
N ALA A 53 -8.53 15.15 -9.44
CA ALA A 53 -7.57 14.25 -8.79
C ALA A 53 -8.22 12.89 -8.47
N ARG A 54 -9.55 12.89 -8.26
CA ARG A 54 -10.38 11.69 -8.07
C ARG A 54 -10.37 10.73 -9.24
N ASP A 55 -10.20 11.22 -10.48
CA ASP A 55 -10.17 10.37 -11.69
C ASP A 55 -8.97 9.41 -11.68
N PHE A 56 -7.95 9.71 -10.88
CA PHE A 56 -6.76 8.89 -10.71
C PHE A 56 -6.79 7.99 -9.46
N LEU A 57 -7.90 7.97 -8.70
CA LEU A 57 -8.03 7.14 -7.49
C LEU A 57 -7.71 5.65 -7.72
N PRO A 58 -8.21 5.00 -8.79
CA PRO A 58 -7.89 3.59 -9.05
C PRO A 58 -6.39 3.35 -9.26
N LEU A 59 -5.70 4.28 -9.93
CA LEU A 59 -4.26 4.17 -10.17
C LEU A 59 -3.45 4.33 -8.87
N VAL A 60 -3.88 5.26 -8.01
CA VAL A 60 -3.25 5.50 -6.70
C VAL A 60 -3.46 4.30 -5.76
N GLU A 61 -4.66 3.71 -5.77
CA GLU A 61 -4.95 2.51 -5.00
C GLU A 61 -4.07 1.32 -5.42
N GLU A 62 -3.93 1.08 -6.72
CA GLU A 62 -3.08 -0.01 -7.24
C GLU A 62 -1.60 0.19 -6.91
N ASP A 63 -1.09 1.43 -6.97
CA ASP A 63 0.28 1.75 -6.53
C ASP A 63 0.46 1.45 -5.03
N ALA A 64 -0.51 1.81 -4.19
CA ALA A 64 -0.47 1.52 -2.77
C ALA A 64 -0.46 0.01 -2.48
N LYS A 65 -1.29 -0.77 -3.19
CA LYS A 65 -1.29 -2.24 -3.11
C LYS A 65 0.07 -2.82 -3.52
N TYR A 66 0.67 -2.29 -4.59
CA TYR A 66 2.01 -2.69 -5.03
C TYR A 66 3.08 -2.42 -3.95
N ARG A 67 3.07 -1.22 -3.34
CA ARG A 67 3.99 -0.87 -2.24
C ARG A 67 3.86 -1.80 -1.03
N ILE A 68 2.64 -2.18 -0.64
CA ILE A 68 2.41 -3.16 0.43
C ILE A 68 2.96 -4.55 0.05
N ARG A 69 2.69 -5.03 -1.17
CA ARG A 69 3.21 -6.32 -1.67
C ARG A 69 4.74 -6.34 -1.71
N ALA A 70 5.37 -5.23 -2.07
CA ALA A 70 6.83 -5.09 -2.14
C ALA A 70 7.53 -5.25 -0.77
N LEU A 71 6.82 -5.04 0.34
CA LEU A 71 7.36 -5.26 1.69
C LEU A 71 7.63 -6.74 1.99
N LYS A 72 7.09 -7.67 1.18
CA LYS A 72 7.24 -9.13 1.35
C LYS A 72 6.91 -9.53 2.80
N LEU A 73 5.72 -9.14 3.25
CA LEU A 73 5.15 -9.56 4.53
C LEU A 73 4.63 -11.00 4.44
N PRO A 74 4.48 -11.72 5.57
CA PRO A 74 3.76 -13.00 5.60
C PRO A 74 2.38 -12.88 4.93
N LYS A 75 1.93 -13.94 4.23
CA LYS A 75 0.68 -13.91 3.43
C LYS A 75 -0.52 -13.32 4.20
N ARG A 76 -0.72 -13.75 5.45
CA ARG A 76 -1.81 -13.26 6.32
C ARG A 76 -1.73 -11.75 6.60
N LEU A 77 -0.54 -11.23 6.88
CA LEU A 77 -0.33 -9.80 7.15
C LEU A 77 -0.49 -9.00 5.86
N THR A 78 0.03 -9.49 4.73
CA THR A 78 -0.18 -8.84 3.43
C THR A 78 -1.67 -8.72 3.13
N ALA A 79 -2.45 -9.79 3.27
CA ALA A 79 -3.89 -9.77 3.07
C ALA A 79 -4.59 -8.77 4.00
N TYR A 80 -4.21 -8.75 5.28
CA TYR A 80 -4.73 -7.76 6.24
C TYR A 80 -4.52 -6.32 5.77
N TYR A 81 -3.30 -5.95 5.38
CA TYR A 81 -2.99 -4.59 4.95
C TYR A 81 -3.62 -4.23 3.59
N LEU A 82 -3.75 -5.19 2.68
CA LEU A 82 -4.45 -4.97 1.42
C LEU A 82 -5.95 -4.72 1.66
N ASN A 83 -6.60 -5.51 2.53
CA ASN A 83 -7.99 -5.25 2.90
C ASN A 83 -8.15 -3.87 3.55
N LYS A 84 -7.19 -3.44 4.38
CA LYS A 84 -7.20 -2.09 4.96
C LYS A 84 -7.06 -0.98 3.92
N LEU A 85 -6.30 -1.19 2.83
CA LEU A 85 -6.29 -0.25 1.71
C LEU A 85 -7.64 -0.22 1.01
N CYS A 86 -8.25 -1.38 0.76
CA CYS A 86 -9.60 -1.45 0.19
C CYS A 86 -10.63 -0.76 1.09
N ASP A 87 -10.53 -0.86 2.42
CA ASP A 87 -11.42 -0.11 3.35
C ASP A 87 -11.25 1.41 3.23
N ILE A 88 -10.04 1.89 2.89
CA ILE A 88 -9.73 3.32 2.72
C ILE A 88 -10.31 3.84 1.41
N TYR A 89 -10.07 3.14 0.30
CA TYR A 89 -10.48 3.58 -1.03
C TYR A 89 -11.90 3.15 -1.39
N GLY A 90 -12.41 2.06 -0.83
CA GLY A 90 -13.72 1.46 -1.12
C GLY A 90 -14.90 2.44 -1.13
N PRO A 91 -15.01 3.37 -0.17
CA PRO A 91 -16.06 4.39 -0.18
C PRO A 91 -15.97 5.40 -1.34
N TYR A 92 -14.84 5.44 -2.04
CA TYR A 92 -14.51 6.41 -3.09
C TYR A 92 -14.15 5.73 -4.42
N SER A 93 -14.02 4.40 -4.45
CA SER A 93 -13.47 3.69 -5.59
C SER A 93 -14.51 3.49 -6.70
N GLU A 94 -15.81 3.57 -6.40
CA GLU A 94 -16.85 3.65 -7.43
C GLU A 94 -18.05 4.48 -6.95
N ASP A 95 -18.70 5.09 -7.94
CA ASP A 95 -19.84 5.99 -7.85
C ASP A 95 -20.85 5.74 -6.72
N GLN A 96 -21.37 6.87 -6.25
CA GLN A 96 -22.50 7.11 -5.35
C GLN A 96 -23.75 6.19 -5.57
N PRO A 97 -24.79 6.37 -4.75
CA PRO A 97 -25.49 5.32 -4.00
C PRO A 97 -26.20 4.25 -4.86
N GLY A 98 -26.10 2.99 -4.45
CA GLY A 98 -27.07 1.96 -4.86
C GLY A 98 -26.52 0.59 -5.19
N GLN A 99 -25.21 0.40 -5.27
CA GLN A 99 -24.66 -0.93 -5.55
C GLN A 99 -23.76 -1.41 -4.41
N ASN A 100 -24.30 -2.34 -3.64
CA ASN A 100 -23.55 -3.36 -2.92
C ASN A 100 -22.68 -4.11 -3.94
N LYS A 101 -21.54 -3.53 -4.34
CA LYS A 101 -20.51 -4.31 -4.99
C LYS A 101 -19.82 -5.10 -3.90
N ASN A 102 -20.03 -6.41 -3.92
CA ASN A 102 -19.19 -7.37 -3.23
C ASN A 102 -17.76 -7.21 -3.79
N TYR A 103 -17.02 -6.21 -3.28
CA TYR A 103 -15.60 -5.99 -3.59
C TYR A 103 -14.73 -7.22 -3.28
N TYR A 104 -15.30 -8.18 -2.55
CA TYR A 104 -14.66 -9.39 -2.06
C TYR A 104 -15.02 -10.67 -2.84
N ASP A 105 -15.82 -10.62 -3.92
CA ASP A 105 -16.06 -11.79 -4.80
C ASP A 105 -14.90 -12.06 -5.78
N ASN A 106 -13.71 -11.57 -5.49
CA ASN A 106 -12.49 -11.98 -6.20
C ASN A 106 -11.77 -13.07 -5.41
N ASP A 107 -12.30 -14.28 -5.59
CA ASP A 107 -11.59 -15.58 -5.64
C ASP A 107 -10.29 -15.55 -6.50
N PHE A 108 -9.93 -14.41 -7.10
CA PHE A 108 -8.68 -14.18 -7.80
C PHE A 108 -7.46 -13.96 -6.88
N TYR A 109 -7.65 -13.58 -5.61
CA TYR A 109 -6.54 -13.32 -4.68
C TYR A 109 -6.20 -14.49 -3.73
N LEU A 110 -6.93 -15.60 -3.81
CA LEU A 110 -6.73 -16.80 -2.99
C LEU A 110 -6.38 -18.07 -3.78
N ASN A 111 -6.25 -18.00 -5.12
CA ASN A 111 -5.81 -19.14 -5.91
C ASN A 111 -4.30 -19.41 -5.76
N VAL A 112 -3.97 -20.41 -4.92
CA VAL A 112 -2.77 -21.28 -4.91
C VAL A 112 -1.44 -20.63 -4.48
#